data_AF-A0A2D4IML8-F1
#
_entry.id   AF-A0A2D4IML8-F1
#
_cell.length_a   1.000
_cell.length_b   1.000
_cell.length_c   1.000
_cell.angle_alpha   90.00
_cell.angle_beta   90.00
_cell.angle_gamma   90.00
#
_symmetry.space_group_name_H-M   'P 1'
#
loop_
_entity.id
_entity.type
_entity.pdbx_description
1 polymer ?
#
loop_
_entity_poly.entity_id
_entity_poly.type
_entity_poly.pdbx_seq_one_letter_code
_entity_poly.pdbx_strand_id
1 'polypeptide(L)'
;SSGGGDGTPTGANSNSNSSGGGDSERWTHRFERLRLNKASPATLRVELASVRREGLLNYIVADDGSGGGSRTRWQKCRLLLRKAGKGEGEGYLLEFYIPPKATKPRVSIACSCVMDVRTTTPLEMPDKENTFVLKLSSSLEYILETVDSLQMRSWLADIQECMGLG
;
A
#
# COMPACT_ATOMS: atom_id res chain seq x y z
N SER A 1 23.63 63.68 46.22
CA SER A 1 23.57 62.23 45.99
C SER A 1 24.24 61.95 44.65
N SER A 2 25.53 61.59 44.65
CA SER A 2 26.02 60.20 44.45
C SER A 2 25.63 59.71 43.05
N GLY A 3 26.49 59.36 42.10
CA GLY A 3 27.92 59.10 41.95
C GLY A 3 28.09 58.59 40.49
N GLY A 4 29.22 58.85 39.81
CA GLY A 4 30.18 57.81 39.35
C GLY A 4 29.60 56.78 38.35
N GLY A 5 30.15 56.50 37.17
CA GLY A 5 31.46 56.80 36.61
C GLY A 5 31.63 56.18 35.21
N ASP A 6 32.84 56.38 34.71
CA ASP A 6 33.46 56.07 33.41
C ASP A 6 33.40 54.61 32.91
N GLY A 7 33.57 54.43 31.60
CA GLY A 7 33.99 53.15 31.01
C GLY A 7 33.63 52.96 29.52
N THR A 8 34.49 53.39 28.61
CA THR A 8 34.65 52.76 27.27
C THR A 8 35.69 51.63 27.42
N PRO A 9 35.71 50.51 26.65
CA PRO A 9 36.13 50.55 25.25
C PRO A 9 35.71 49.38 24.30
N THR A 10 36.06 49.57 23.02
CA THR A 10 36.52 48.57 22.03
C THR A 10 35.62 47.40 21.61
N GLY A 11 35.07 47.52 20.39
CA GLY A 11 34.63 46.38 19.60
C GLY A 11 35.80 45.60 19.03
N ALA A 12 35.85 44.30 19.35
CA ALA A 12 36.61 43.29 18.63
C ALA A 12 35.71 42.06 18.48
N ASN A 13 35.07 41.94 17.31
CA ASN A 13 34.30 40.76 16.94
C ASN A 13 35.26 39.62 16.58
N SER A 14 35.67 38.85 17.59
CA SER A 14 36.41 37.61 17.40
C SER A 14 35.42 36.45 17.30
N ASN A 15 35.01 36.10 16.08
CA ASN A 15 34.27 34.87 15.82
C ASN A 15 35.23 33.68 15.83
N SER A 16 35.49 33.16 17.03
CA SER A 16 36.10 31.85 17.21
C SER A 16 34.99 30.84 17.41
N ASN A 17 34.52 30.19 16.34
CA ASN A 17 33.78 28.94 16.50
C ASN A 17 34.70 27.75 16.20
N SER A 18 35.09 27.15 17.30
CA SER A 18 35.69 25.86 17.50
C SER A 18 35.03 24.71 16.72
N SER A 19 35.89 23.80 16.29
CA SER A 19 35.69 22.34 16.25
C SER A 19 34.58 21.82 15.34
N GLY A 20 35.01 21.41 14.14
CA GLY A 20 34.28 20.43 13.33
C GLY A 20 34.14 19.09 14.06
N GLY A 21 32.93 18.55 14.05
CA GLY A 21 32.60 17.24 14.59
C GLY A 21 31.18 17.26 15.12
N GLY A 22 30.21 16.78 14.33
CA GLY A 22 28.85 16.64 14.84
C GLY A 22 27.74 16.46 13.80
N ASP A 23 28.02 16.60 12.50
CA ASP A 23 26.97 16.36 11.51
C ASP A 23 26.63 14.87 11.38
N SER A 24 27.60 13.96 11.51
CA SER A 24 27.35 12.51 11.47
C SER A 24 26.43 12.02 12.59
N GLU A 25 26.54 12.60 13.79
CA GLU A 25 25.79 12.18 14.98
C GLU A 25 24.33 12.65 14.97
N ARG A 26 24.05 13.78 14.29
CA ARG A 26 22.70 14.32 14.19
C ARG A 26 21.81 13.48 13.28
N TRP A 27 22.41 12.88 12.25
CA TRP A 27 21.75 11.96 11.35
C TRP A 27 21.48 10.62 12.05
N THR A 28 22.47 10.02 12.72
CA THR A 28 22.33 8.73 13.42
C THR A 28 21.23 8.75 14.49
N HIS A 29 21.14 9.82 15.28
CA HIS A 29 20.08 9.97 16.29
C HIS A 29 18.67 10.07 15.71
N ARG A 30 18.51 10.53 14.47
CA ARG A 30 17.21 10.56 13.78
C ARG A 30 16.78 9.17 13.32
N PHE A 31 17.73 8.33 12.88
CA PHE A 31 17.47 6.93 12.53
C PHE A 31 17.17 6.06 13.76
N GLU A 32 17.79 6.34 14.90
CA GLU A 32 17.51 5.62 16.15
C GLU A 32 16.08 5.85 16.67
N ARG A 33 15.51 7.04 16.42
CA ARG A 33 14.10 7.34 16.74
C ARG A 33 13.11 6.74 15.74
N LEU A 34 13.57 6.23 14.60
CA LEU A 34 12.79 5.44 13.65
C LEU A 34 12.86 3.95 14.00
N ARG A 35 12.73 3.59 15.29
CA ARG A 35 12.43 2.21 15.66
C ARG A 35 11.04 1.85 15.14
N LEU A 36 10.99 1.39 13.89
CA LEU A 36 9.89 0.58 13.40
C LEU A 36 9.61 -0.50 14.45
N ASN A 37 8.34 -0.66 14.81
CA ASN A 37 7.86 -1.71 15.70
C ASN A 37 8.60 -3.01 15.34
N LYS A 38 9.39 -3.54 16.28
CA LYS A 38 10.42 -4.54 16.03
C LYS A 38 9.77 -5.90 15.74
N ALA A 39 9.20 -6.04 14.55
CA ALA A 39 8.95 -7.35 13.96
C ALA A 39 10.31 -8.03 13.79
N SER A 40 10.44 -9.23 14.33
CA SER A 40 11.64 -10.05 14.21
C SER A 40 12.03 -10.20 12.74
N PRO A 41 13.33 -10.29 12.39
CA PRO A 41 13.75 -10.57 11.02
C PRO A 41 13.10 -11.83 10.42
N ALA A 42 12.78 -12.81 11.28
CA ALA A 42 12.04 -14.01 10.90
C ALA A 42 10.56 -13.74 10.59
N THR A 43 9.88 -12.89 11.37
CA THR A 43 8.46 -12.58 11.13
C THR A 43 8.28 -11.72 9.89
N LEU A 44 9.20 -10.77 9.63
CA LEU A 44 9.24 -10.00 8.38
C LEU A 44 9.53 -10.90 7.17
N ARG A 45 10.39 -11.92 7.31
CA ARG A 45 10.65 -12.89 6.25
C ARG A 45 9.45 -13.78 5.96
N VAL A 46 8.71 -14.20 6.99
CA VAL A 46 7.48 -14.99 6.82
C VAL A 46 6.37 -14.14 6.19
N GLU A 47 6.22 -12.89 6.59
CA GLU A 47 5.31 -11.91 5.95
C GLU A 47 5.66 -11.69 4.48
N LEU A 48 6.93 -11.48 4.13
CA LEU A 48 7.33 -11.34 2.73
C LEU A 48 7.20 -12.65 1.94
N ALA A 49 7.44 -13.80 2.57
CA ALA A 49 7.31 -15.11 1.94
C ALA A 49 5.85 -15.52 1.72
N SER A 50 4.90 -14.92 2.45
CA SER A 50 3.47 -15.16 2.24
C SER A 50 2.93 -14.37 1.05
N VAL A 51 3.59 -13.29 0.63
CA VAL A 51 3.17 -12.47 -0.50
C VAL A 51 3.44 -13.18 -1.83
N ARG A 52 2.38 -13.41 -2.59
CA ARG A 52 2.45 -13.94 -3.96
C ARG A 52 2.59 -12.82 -4.97
N ARG A 53 1.78 -11.77 -4.82
CA ARG A 53 1.79 -10.61 -5.70
C ARG A 53 1.29 -9.36 -5.00
N GLU A 54 1.91 -8.24 -5.34
CA GLU A 54 1.49 -6.92 -4.91
C GLU A 54 1.57 -5.94 -6.09
N GLY A 55 0.61 -5.02 -6.20
CA GLY A 55 0.63 -4.00 -7.25
C GLY A 55 -0.36 -2.87 -7.05
N LEU A 56 -0.13 -1.77 -7.76
CA LEU A 56 -1.04 -0.62 -7.82
C LEU A 56 -1.97 -0.77 -9.03
N LEU A 57 -3.28 -0.80 -8.77
CA LEU A 57 -4.32 -0.97 -9.78
C LEU A 57 -5.37 0.13 -9.64
N ASN A 58 -6.19 0.29 -10.67
CA ASN A 58 -7.49 0.95 -10.52
C ASN A 58 -8.57 -0.11 -10.39
N TYR A 59 -9.65 0.19 -9.67
CA TYR A 59 -10.80 -0.68 -9.56
C TYR A 59 -12.11 0.11 -9.58
N ILE A 60 -13.18 -0.57 -9.96
CA ILE A 60 -14.56 -0.19 -9.74
C ILE A 60 -15.32 -1.38 -9.15
N VAL A 61 -16.41 -1.09 -8.45
CA VAL A 61 -17.33 -2.11 -7.96
C VAL A 61 -18.56 -2.04 -8.87
N ALA A 62 -18.82 -3.10 -9.63
CA ALA A 62 -20.04 -3.15 -10.43
C ALA A 62 -21.21 -3.37 -9.46
N ASP A 63 -22.21 -2.47 -9.52
CA ASP A 63 -23.47 -2.56 -8.80
C ASP A 63 -24.58 -2.84 -9.82
N ASP A 64 -25.47 -3.77 -9.52
CA ASP A 64 -26.50 -4.27 -10.44
C ASP A 64 -27.82 -3.48 -10.40
N GLY A 65 -27.94 -2.41 -9.63
CA GLY A 65 -29.11 -1.53 -9.77
C GLY A 65 -29.45 -0.69 -8.56
N SER A 66 -29.09 0.59 -8.64
CA SER A 66 -30.04 1.67 -8.37
C SER A 66 -29.52 2.98 -8.97
N GLY A 67 -30.39 3.69 -9.69
CA GLY A 67 -30.07 4.94 -10.37
C GLY A 67 -29.44 5.95 -9.41
N GLY A 68 -28.21 6.36 -9.73
CA GLY A 68 -27.50 7.36 -8.93
C GLY A 68 -26.00 7.39 -9.18
N GLY A 69 -25.59 7.60 -10.45
CA GLY A 69 -24.33 8.17 -10.99
C GLY A 69 -22.99 8.19 -10.23
N SER A 70 -22.80 7.49 -9.11
CA SER A 70 -21.66 7.70 -8.20
C SER A 70 -20.81 6.45 -7.94
N ARG A 71 -21.27 5.27 -8.36
CA ARG A 71 -20.56 3.99 -8.14
C ARG A 71 -19.70 3.53 -9.33
N THR A 72 -19.64 4.32 -10.39
CA THR A 72 -18.93 4.04 -11.66
C THR A 72 -17.58 4.78 -11.80
N ARG A 73 -16.99 5.26 -10.71
CA ARG A 73 -15.71 5.98 -10.77
C ARG A 73 -14.53 5.08 -10.43
N TRP A 74 -13.56 5.02 -11.34
CA TRP A 74 -12.26 4.37 -11.11
C TRP A 74 -11.57 4.91 -9.86
N GLN A 75 -11.15 4.01 -8.99
CA GLN A 75 -10.43 4.31 -7.76
C GLN A 75 -9.09 3.58 -7.73
N LYS A 76 -8.06 4.23 -7.19
CA LYS A 76 -6.75 3.60 -7.01
C LYS A 76 -6.75 2.71 -5.77
N CYS A 77 -6.22 1.50 -5.88
CA CYS A 77 -5.92 0.63 -4.76
C CYS A 77 -4.50 0.05 -4.89
N ARG A 78 -3.97 -0.42 -3.76
CA ARG A 78 -2.88 -1.38 -3.75
C ARG A 78 -3.51 -2.74 -3.49
N LEU A 79 -3.36 -3.64 -4.45
CA LEU A 79 -3.87 -5.00 -4.38
C LEU A 79 -2.75 -5.91 -3.90
N LEU A 80 -3.04 -6.72 -2.89
CA LEU A 80 -2.11 -7.67 -2.30
C LEU A 80 -2.74 -9.07 -2.31
N LEU A 81 -2.10 -10.01 -3.00
CA LEU A 81 -2.40 -11.43 -2.94
C LEU A 81 -1.35 -12.09 -2.03
N ARG A 82 -1.80 -12.63 -0.90
CA ARG A 82 -0.93 -13.27 0.09
C ARG A 82 -1.53 -14.55 0.64
N LYS A 83 -0.69 -15.45 1.14
CA LYS A 83 -1.13 -16.63 1.89
C LYS A 83 -1.72 -16.18 3.23
N ALA A 84 -2.83 -16.79 3.63
CA ALA A 84 -3.45 -16.55 4.93
C ALA A 84 -2.46 -16.92 6.05
N GLY A 85 -2.38 -16.06 7.06
CA GLY A 85 -1.52 -16.27 8.23
C GLY A 85 -2.11 -17.28 9.20
N LYS A 86 -1.30 -17.65 10.20
CA LYS A 86 -1.75 -18.57 11.26
C LYS A 86 -2.91 -17.93 12.03
N GLY A 87 -4.11 -18.48 11.88
CA GLY A 87 -5.35 -17.99 12.52
C GLY A 87 -6.28 -17.19 11.61
N GLU A 88 -5.92 -16.96 10.33
CA GLU A 88 -6.79 -16.30 9.34
C GLU A 88 -7.52 -17.29 8.42
N GLY A 89 -7.29 -18.59 8.60
CA GLY A 89 -7.81 -19.66 7.74
C GLY A 89 -6.72 -20.30 6.89
N GLU A 90 -7.10 -21.29 6.08
CA GLU A 90 -6.23 -21.90 5.07
C GLU A 90 -6.44 -21.22 3.71
N GLY A 91 -5.44 -21.29 2.83
CA GLY A 91 -5.47 -20.70 1.50
C GLY A 91 -4.90 -19.28 1.40
N TYR A 92 -5.48 -18.47 0.52
CA TYR A 92 -4.97 -17.15 0.14
C TYR A 92 -6.02 -16.05 0.35
N LEU A 93 -5.55 -14.85 0.65
CA LEU A 93 -6.33 -13.63 0.81
C LEU A 93 -5.95 -12.63 -0.29
N LEU A 94 -6.97 -11.97 -0.83
CA LEU A 94 -6.88 -10.85 -1.74
C LEU A 94 -7.32 -9.58 -1.02
N GLU A 95 -6.37 -8.67 -0.81
CA GLU A 95 -6.53 -7.48 0.04
C GLU A 95 -6.45 -6.19 -0.77
N PHE A 96 -7.43 -5.32 -0.59
CA PHE A 96 -7.48 -3.99 -1.21
C PHE A 96 -7.13 -2.93 -0.16
N TYR A 97 -5.98 -2.30 -0.33
CA TYR A 97 -5.57 -1.15 0.47
C TYR A 97 -6.06 0.13 -0.22
N ILE A 98 -7.02 0.79 0.41
CA ILE A 98 -7.70 1.98 -0.11
C ILE A 98 -7.74 3.04 1.00
N PRO A 99 -6.97 4.15 0.88
CA PRO A 99 -6.07 4.48 -0.23
C PRO A 99 -4.86 3.52 -0.34
N PRO A 100 -4.12 3.48 -1.47
CA PRO A 100 -3.00 2.55 -1.67
C PRO A 100 -1.94 2.55 -0.57
N LYS A 101 -1.75 3.69 0.11
CA LYS A 101 -0.79 3.88 1.19
C LYS A 101 -1.31 3.47 2.57
N ALA A 102 -2.55 2.96 2.66
CA ALA A 102 -3.10 2.51 3.93
C ALA A 102 -2.25 1.36 4.50
N THR A 103 -2.15 1.33 5.83
CA THR A 103 -1.44 0.28 6.58
C THR A 103 -2.32 -0.94 6.86
N LYS A 104 -3.64 -0.81 6.69
CA LYS A 104 -4.62 -1.89 6.82
C LYS A 104 -5.47 -1.98 5.55
N PRO A 105 -5.85 -3.19 5.11
CA PRO A 105 -6.73 -3.33 3.99
C PRO A 105 -8.12 -2.80 4.34
N ARG A 106 -8.78 -2.17 3.36
CA ARG A 106 -10.18 -1.76 3.48
C ARG A 106 -11.12 -2.91 3.16
N VAL A 107 -10.71 -3.78 2.24
CA VAL A 107 -11.42 -4.99 1.83
C VAL A 107 -10.45 -6.15 1.88
N SER A 108 -10.86 -7.27 2.48
CA SER A 108 -10.11 -8.53 2.47
C SER A 108 -11.05 -9.63 2.03
N ILE A 109 -10.65 -10.36 0.98
CA ILE A 109 -11.45 -11.39 0.32
C ILE A 109 -10.68 -12.70 0.36
N ALA A 110 -11.28 -13.77 0.85
CA ALA A 110 -10.69 -15.10 0.70
C ALA A 110 -10.74 -15.54 -0.76
N CYS A 111 -9.63 -16.07 -1.29
CA CYS A 111 -9.59 -16.56 -2.68
C CYS A 111 -10.60 -17.69 -2.92
N SER A 112 -10.97 -18.45 -1.87
CA SER A 112 -12.04 -19.45 -1.92
C SER A 112 -13.44 -18.87 -2.12
N CYS A 113 -13.66 -17.57 -1.87
CA CYS A 113 -14.92 -16.89 -2.17
C CYS A 113 -15.00 -16.34 -3.61
N VAL A 114 -13.89 -16.37 -4.35
CA VAL A 114 -13.86 -15.96 -5.75
C VAL A 114 -14.48 -17.07 -6.58
N MET A 115 -15.49 -16.72 -7.39
CA MET A 115 -16.22 -17.68 -8.23
C MET A 115 -15.74 -17.66 -9.68
N ASP A 116 -15.39 -16.48 -10.17
CA ASP A 116 -14.87 -16.29 -11.52
C ASP A 116 -13.85 -15.14 -11.52
N VAL A 117 -12.77 -15.34 -12.26
CA VAL A 117 -11.78 -14.29 -12.54
C VAL A 117 -11.29 -14.45 -13.97
N ARG A 118 -11.48 -13.40 -14.76
CA ARG A 118 -11.22 -13.42 -16.21
C ARG A 118 -11.09 -12.03 -16.78
N THR A 119 -10.60 -11.92 -18.01
CA THR A 119 -10.65 -10.66 -18.76
C THR A 119 -12.09 -10.19 -18.91
N THR A 120 -12.31 -8.88 -18.82
CA THR A 120 -13.63 -8.30 -19.13
C THR A 120 -13.95 -8.47 -20.61
N THR A 121 -15.21 -8.67 -20.92
CA THR A 121 -15.72 -8.60 -22.29
C THR A 121 -15.96 -7.13 -22.68
N PRO A 122 -16.00 -6.81 -24.00
CA PRO A 122 -16.31 -5.45 -24.46
C PRO A 122 -17.68 -4.94 -24.00
N LEU A 123 -18.63 -5.84 -23.70
CA LEU A 123 -19.95 -5.47 -23.17
C LEU A 123 -19.86 -4.98 -21.72
N GLU A 124 -18.97 -5.58 -20.92
CA GLU A 124 -18.76 -5.20 -19.51
C GLU A 124 -17.93 -3.91 -19.40
N MET A 125 -16.90 -3.79 -20.23
CA MET A 125 -15.99 -2.64 -20.26
C MET A 125 -15.71 -2.22 -21.69
N PRO A 126 -16.54 -1.32 -22.27
CA PRO A 126 -16.22 -0.71 -23.55
C PRO A 126 -15.04 0.26 -23.39
N ASP A 127 -14.24 0.39 -24.45
CA ASP A 127 -13.14 1.37 -24.57
C ASP A 127 -12.01 1.27 -23.53
N LYS A 128 -11.98 0.20 -22.73
CA LYS A 128 -10.94 -0.07 -21.74
C LYS A 128 -10.30 -1.43 -22.01
N GLU A 129 -9.01 -1.39 -22.29
CA GLU A 129 -8.14 -2.55 -22.38
C GLU A 129 -7.46 -2.84 -21.03
N ASN A 130 -6.86 -4.02 -20.90
CA ASN A 130 -6.09 -4.43 -19.72
C ASN A 130 -6.91 -4.47 -18.41
N THR A 131 -8.21 -4.75 -18.55
CA THR A 131 -9.15 -4.93 -17.45
C THR A 131 -9.58 -6.37 -17.26
N PHE A 132 -9.76 -6.77 -16.00
CA PHE A 132 -10.28 -8.06 -15.62
C PHE A 132 -11.38 -7.93 -14.57
N VAL A 133 -12.32 -8.88 -14.56
CA VAL A 133 -13.41 -8.96 -13.59
C VAL A 133 -13.08 -10.03 -12.55
N LEU A 134 -13.45 -9.75 -11.31
CA LEU A 134 -13.40 -10.63 -10.15
C LEU A 134 -14.83 -10.74 -9.59
N LYS A 135 -15.45 -11.91 -9.73
CA LYS A 135 -16.80 -12.19 -9.23
C LYS A 135 -16.72 -13.00 -7.95
N LEU A 136 -17.40 -12.53 -6.91
CA LEU A 136 -17.46 -13.22 -5.62
C LEU A 136 -18.76 -14.02 -5.49
N SER A 137 -18.76 -15.00 -4.58
CA SER A 137 -19.95 -15.76 -4.19
C SER A 137 -21.05 -14.91 -3.55
N SER A 138 -20.73 -13.69 -3.11
CA SER A 138 -21.67 -12.70 -2.55
C SER A 138 -22.40 -11.87 -3.62
N SER A 139 -22.33 -12.26 -4.90
CA SER A 139 -22.81 -11.47 -6.06
C SER A 139 -22.12 -10.12 -6.23
N LEU A 140 -21.03 -9.86 -5.49
CA LEU A 140 -20.24 -8.65 -5.63
C LEU A 140 -19.20 -8.82 -6.73
N GLU A 141 -19.14 -7.85 -7.65
CA GLU A 141 -18.20 -7.87 -8.76
C GLU A 141 -17.25 -6.67 -8.70
N TYR A 142 -15.97 -6.94 -8.88
CA TYR A 142 -14.94 -5.92 -9.03
C TYR A 142 -14.40 -5.98 -10.44
N ILE A 143 -14.24 -4.81 -11.06
CA ILE A 143 -13.47 -4.69 -12.29
C ILE A 143 -12.19 -3.97 -11.95
N LEU A 144 -11.06 -4.55 -12.33
CA LEU A 144 -9.73 -4.04 -12.06
C LEU A 144 -9.02 -3.73 -13.36
N GLU A 145 -8.32 -2.60 -13.37
CA GLU A 145 -7.50 -2.13 -14.48
C GLU A 145 -6.02 -2.22 -14.09
N THR A 146 -5.23 -2.78 -14.99
CA THR A 146 -3.79 -2.89 -14.88
C THR A 146 -3.10 -1.95 -15.87
N VAL A 147 -1.79 -1.75 -15.70
CA VAL A 147 -1.00 -0.88 -16.57
C VAL A 147 -0.92 -1.41 -18.00
N ASP A 148 -0.85 -2.73 -18.15
CA ASP A 148 -0.67 -3.39 -19.44
C ASP A 148 -1.19 -4.84 -19.42
N SER A 149 -1.28 -5.44 -20.61
CA SER A 149 -1.81 -6.79 -20.77
C SER A 149 -0.96 -7.87 -20.10
N LEU A 150 0.34 -7.65 -19.89
CA LEU A 150 1.21 -8.61 -19.22
C LEU A 150 0.88 -8.66 -17.73
N GLN A 151 0.76 -7.50 -17.08
CA GLN A 151 0.32 -7.39 -15.69
C GLN A 151 -1.06 -8.03 -15.52
N MET A 152 -2.02 -7.74 -16.41
CA MET A 152 -3.34 -8.37 -16.37
C MET A 152 -3.26 -9.91 -16.40
N ARG A 153 -2.53 -10.48 -17.36
CA ARG A 153 -2.37 -11.95 -17.47
C ARG A 153 -1.72 -12.56 -16.24
N SER A 154 -0.71 -11.89 -15.69
CA SER A 154 -0.04 -12.35 -14.46
C SER A 154 -0.94 -12.28 -13.24
N TRP A 155 -1.78 -11.24 -13.10
CA TRP A 155 -2.79 -11.17 -12.03
C TRP A 155 -3.84 -12.28 -12.16
N LEU A 156 -4.36 -12.51 -13.37
CA LEU A 156 -5.32 -13.59 -13.63
C LEU A 156 -4.75 -14.96 -13.23
N ALA A 157 -3.54 -15.28 -13.72
CA ALA A 157 -2.90 -16.56 -13.43
C ALA A 157 -2.69 -16.79 -11.92
N ASP A 158 -2.14 -15.79 -11.22
CA ASP A 158 -1.86 -15.94 -9.79
C ASP A 158 -3.13 -16.05 -8.95
N ILE A 159 -4.17 -15.27 -9.27
CA ILE A 159 -5.46 -15.36 -8.55
C ILE A 159 -6.11 -16.73 -8.82
N GLN A 160 -6.15 -17.18 -10.07
CA GLN A 160 -6.72 -18.49 -10.44
C GLN A 160 -6.01 -19.65 -9.75
N GLU A 161 -4.68 -19.62 -9.69
CA GLU A 161 -3.89 -20.62 -8.95
C GLU A 161 -4.27 -20.62 -7.47
N CYS A 162 -4.42 -19.44 -6.86
CA CYS A 162 -4.77 -19.29 -5.45
C CYS A 162 -6.24 -19.64 -5.11
N MET A 163 -7.14 -19.66 -6.09
CA MET A 163 -8.54 -20.10 -5.91
C MET A 163 -8.64 -21.61 -5.65
N GLY A 164 -7.74 -22.42 -6.21
CA GLY A 164 -7.77 -23.89 -6.11
C GLY A 164 -6.88 -24.50 -5.02
N LEU A 165 -6.09 -23.68 -4.30
CA LEU A 165 -5.11 -24.13 -3.30
C LEU A 165 -5.65 -24.09 -1.86
N GLY A 166 -6.93 -24.42 -1.67
CA GLY A 166 -7.62 -24.49 -0.38
C GLY A 166 -7.63 -25.89 0.21
#